data_AF-A0A8T2VVX9-F1
#
_entry.id   AF-A0A8T2VVX9-F1
#
_cell.length_a   1.000
_cell.length_b   1.000
_cell.length_c   1.000
_cell.angle_alpha   90.00
_cell.angle_beta   90.00
_cell.angle_gamma   90.00
#
_symmetry.space_group_name_H-M   'P 1'
#
loop_
_entity.id
_entity.type
_entity.pdbx_description
1 polymer ?
#
loop_
_entity_poly.entity_id
_entity_poly.type
_entity_poly.pdbx_seq_one_letter_code
_entity_poly.pdbx_strand_id
1 'polypeptide(L)'
;MIPGSSGIAHLPLVAPLIKTWNFGVGTFQKHPFLVKTVTSGIGFAVGDSFTQLAIRREGEPYDWPRTVSMGAAGLTVAGPIGYLFIVWMESNILPTAAASRLAITTKVTLDQVLGCIMWQSALMAINEPYRDAAVTLCKKVGKNLKKDGKKPLSRKEK
;
A
#
# COMPACT_ATOMS: atom_id res chain seq x y z
N MET A 1 20.32 -20.94 8.71
CA MET A 1 21.33 -20.61 9.73
C MET A 1 21.92 -19.26 9.35
N ILE A 2 21.71 -18.21 10.13
CA ILE A 2 22.34 -16.90 9.88
C ILE A 2 23.76 -16.98 10.45
N PRO A 3 24.82 -16.88 9.64
CA PRO A 3 26.20 -16.87 10.15
C PRO A 3 26.39 -15.59 10.98
N GLY A 4 26.67 -15.73 12.28
CA GLY A 4 26.97 -14.61 13.18
C GLY A 4 26.01 -14.39 14.36
N SER A 5 24.97 -15.23 14.57
CA SER A 5 23.98 -15.00 15.65
C SER A 5 24.47 -15.37 17.06
N SER A 6 25.66 -15.94 17.22
CA SER A 6 26.14 -16.49 18.50
C SER A 6 26.52 -15.43 19.53
N GLY A 7 26.75 -14.17 19.13
CA GLY A 7 27.20 -13.09 20.03
C GLY A 7 26.09 -12.19 20.59
N ILE A 8 24.89 -12.15 19.97
CA ILE A 8 23.84 -11.16 20.27
C ILE A 8 22.69 -11.77 21.11
N ALA A 9 22.63 -13.09 21.21
CA ALA A 9 21.56 -13.83 21.88
C ALA A 9 21.53 -13.67 23.42
N HIS A 10 22.57 -13.09 24.03
CA HIS A 10 22.69 -12.93 25.49
C HIS A 10 22.01 -11.66 26.04
N LEU A 11 21.56 -10.75 25.17
CA LEU A 11 20.83 -9.56 25.59
C LEU A 11 19.38 -9.96 25.94
N PRO A 12 18.88 -9.65 27.16
CA PRO A 12 17.57 -10.11 27.63
C PRO A 12 16.40 -9.60 26.77
N LEU A 13 16.59 -8.51 26.03
CA LEU A 13 15.62 -7.96 25.08
C LEU A 13 15.65 -8.63 23.69
N VAL A 14 16.75 -9.28 23.32
CA VAL A 14 16.93 -9.87 21.99
C VAL A 14 16.28 -11.25 21.89
N ALA A 15 16.32 -12.04 22.95
CA ALA A 15 15.68 -13.36 22.99
C ALA A 15 14.16 -13.34 22.71
N PRO A 16 13.33 -12.48 23.35
CA PRO A 16 11.90 -12.41 23.04
C PRO A 16 11.64 -11.89 21.61
N LEU A 17 12.46 -10.97 21.11
CA LEU A 17 12.35 -10.47 19.74
C LEU A 17 12.62 -11.56 18.71
N ILE A 18 13.69 -12.35 18.88
CA ILE A 18 14.01 -13.48 18.00
C ILE A 18 12.90 -14.52 18.04
N LYS A 19 12.37 -14.84 19.22
CA LYS A 19 11.26 -15.79 19.35
C LYS A 19 10.01 -15.31 18.62
N THR A 20 9.67 -14.03 18.75
CA THR A 20 8.53 -13.41 18.09
C THR A 20 8.71 -13.37 16.57
N TRP A 21 9.92 -13.02 16.12
CA TRP A 21 10.30 -13.03 14.70
C TRP A 21 10.16 -14.43 14.10
N ASN A 22 10.76 -15.45 14.73
CA ASN A 22 10.71 -16.83 14.25
C ASN A 22 9.27 -17.37 14.22
N PHE A 23 8.45 -17.01 15.21
CA PHE A 23 7.02 -17.35 15.20
C PHE A 23 6.29 -16.69 14.02
N GLY A 24 6.55 -15.41 13.76
CA GLY A 24 5.98 -14.69 12.62
C GLY A 24 6.38 -15.31 11.28
N VAL A 25 7.67 -15.59 11.09
CA VAL A 25 8.19 -16.27 9.89
C VAL A 25 7.56 -17.65 9.72
N GLY A 26 7.48 -18.44 10.80
CA GLY A 26 6.87 -19.77 10.76
C GLY A 26 5.38 -19.73 10.41
N THR A 27 4.64 -18.73 10.89
CA THR A 27 3.22 -18.53 10.56
C THR A 27 3.05 -18.11 9.10
N PHE A 28 3.91 -17.20 8.61
CA PHE A 28 3.91 -16.77 7.21
C PHE A 28 4.20 -17.95 6.26
N GLN A 29 5.14 -18.82 6.60
CA GLN A 29 5.45 -20.00 5.79
C GLN A 29 4.29 -21.00 5.71
N LYS A 30 3.52 -21.17 6.80
CA LYS A 30 2.38 -22.09 6.83
C LYS A 30 1.14 -21.55 6.14
N HIS A 31 0.88 -20.25 6.28
CA HIS A 31 -0.35 -19.61 5.82
C HIS A 31 -0.07 -18.27 5.12
N PRO A 32 0.69 -18.25 4.01
CA PRO A 32 1.16 -17.01 3.40
C PRO A 32 0.02 -16.13 2.89
N PHE A 33 -1.03 -16.73 2.32
CA PHE A 33 -2.23 -16.03 1.86
C PHE A 33 -2.97 -15.34 3.01
N LEU A 34 -3.24 -16.07 4.10
CA LEU A 34 -3.98 -15.54 5.25
C LEU A 34 -3.18 -14.43 5.94
N VAL A 35 -1.89 -14.65 6.17
CA VAL A 35 -1.03 -13.64 6.81
C VAL A 35 -0.98 -12.37 5.97
N LYS A 36 -0.77 -12.48 4.65
CA LYS A 36 -0.79 -11.31 3.75
C LYS A 36 -2.14 -10.60 3.79
N THR A 37 -3.22 -11.35 3.76
CA THR A 37 -4.57 -10.78 3.70
C THR A 37 -4.96 -10.05 4.98
N VAL A 38 -4.71 -10.66 6.14
CA VAL A 38 -4.97 -10.05 7.45
C VAL A 38 -4.08 -8.84 7.68
N THR A 39 -2.78 -8.93 7.35
CA THR A 39 -1.87 -7.79 7.50
C THR A 39 -2.24 -6.62 6.58
N SER A 40 -2.73 -6.89 5.36
CA SER A 40 -3.30 -5.87 4.48
C SER A 40 -4.55 -5.21 5.09
N GLY A 41 -5.48 -5.99 5.67
CA GLY A 41 -6.66 -5.44 6.36
C GLY A 41 -6.28 -4.52 7.52
N ILE A 42 -5.35 -4.96 8.37
CA ILE A 42 -4.83 -4.15 9.48
C ILE A 42 -4.14 -2.89 8.94
N GLY A 43 -3.30 -3.01 7.91
CA GLY A 43 -2.61 -1.89 7.30
C GLY A 43 -3.56 -0.84 6.74
N PHE A 44 -4.66 -1.27 6.11
CA PHE A 44 -5.71 -0.38 5.62
C PHE A 44 -6.47 0.33 6.73
N ALA A 45 -6.84 -0.37 7.79
CA ALA A 45 -7.47 0.26 8.95
C ALA A 45 -6.52 1.29 9.61
N VAL A 46 -5.27 0.91 9.87
CA VAL A 46 -4.28 1.77 10.53
C VAL A 46 -3.95 3.00 9.68
N GLY A 47 -3.73 2.83 8.38
CA GLY A 47 -3.45 3.97 7.50
C GLY A 47 -4.64 4.93 7.41
N ASP A 48 -5.88 4.42 7.49
CA ASP A 48 -7.06 5.26 7.50
C ASP A 48 -7.16 6.02 8.81
N SER A 49 -6.85 5.38 9.94
CA SER A 49 -6.71 6.06 11.22
C SER A 49 -5.73 7.23 11.14
N PHE A 50 -4.53 7.01 10.58
CA PHE A 50 -3.56 8.09 10.40
C PHE A 50 -4.08 9.20 9.47
N THR A 51 -4.74 8.82 8.38
CA THR A 51 -5.33 9.77 7.43
C THR A 51 -6.40 10.63 8.10
N GLN A 52 -7.27 10.02 8.90
CA GLN A 52 -8.29 10.75 9.67
C GLN A 52 -7.64 11.64 10.72
N LEU A 53 -6.64 11.16 11.46
CA LEU A 53 -5.93 11.97 12.46
C LEU A 53 -5.21 13.18 11.84
N ALA A 54 -4.68 13.04 10.62
CA ALA A 54 -3.94 14.10 9.95
C ALA A 54 -4.84 15.15 9.26
N ILE A 55 -6.03 14.76 8.79
CA ILE A 55 -6.90 15.61 7.95
C ILE A 55 -8.13 16.13 8.71
N ARG A 56 -8.57 15.43 9.77
CA ARG A 56 -9.76 15.85 10.54
C ARG A 56 -9.62 17.27 11.03
N ARG A 57 -10.71 18.02 11.02
CA ARG A 57 -10.77 19.34 11.63
C ARG A 57 -10.93 19.20 13.15
N GLU A 58 -10.49 20.22 13.89
CA GLU A 58 -10.77 20.28 15.33
C GLU A 58 -12.28 20.23 15.57
N GLY A 59 -12.72 19.30 16.43
CA GLY A 59 -14.13 19.08 16.74
C GLY A 59 -14.85 18.06 15.86
N GLU A 60 -14.25 17.56 14.77
CA GLU A 60 -14.87 16.47 14.00
C GLU A 60 -14.66 15.11 14.70
N PRO A 61 -15.73 14.31 14.87
CA PRO A 61 -15.62 12.98 15.46
C PRO A 61 -14.86 12.04 14.52
N TYR A 62 -14.19 11.05 15.11
CA TYR A 62 -13.52 10.00 14.35
C TYR A 62 -14.55 9.07 13.69
N ASP A 63 -14.35 8.78 12.40
CA ASP A 63 -15.26 7.96 11.59
C ASP A 63 -14.82 6.49 11.63
N TRP A 64 -15.32 5.77 12.65
CA TRP A 64 -15.10 4.34 12.80
C TRP A 64 -15.65 3.49 11.64
N PRO A 65 -16.90 3.72 11.14
CA PRO A 65 -17.42 3.00 9.98
C PRO A 65 -16.50 3.05 8.76
N ARG A 66 -15.89 4.22 8.48
CA ARG A 66 -14.92 4.36 7.41
C ARG A 66 -13.67 3.53 7.65
N THR A 67 -13.10 3.55 8.85
CA THR A 67 -11.90 2.77 9.17
C THR A 67 -12.16 1.26 9.08
N VAL A 68 -13.32 0.80 9.55
CA VAL A 68 -13.74 -0.60 9.41
C VAL A 68 -13.90 -0.96 7.94
N SER A 69 -14.51 -0.09 7.13
CA SER A 69 -14.69 -0.30 5.69
C SER A 69 -13.36 -0.34 4.95
N MET A 70 -12.41 0.52 5.30
CA MET A 70 -11.05 0.51 4.77
C MET A 70 -10.33 -0.78 5.14
N GLY A 71 -10.40 -1.19 6.41
CA GLY A 71 -9.85 -2.47 6.85
C GLY A 71 -10.47 -3.67 6.13
N ALA A 72 -11.79 -3.65 5.92
CA ALA A 72 -12.50 -4.67 5.16
C ALA A 72 -12.05 -4.71 3.69
N ALA A 73 -11.88 -3.55 3.04
CA ALA A 73 -11.34 -3.47 1.68
C ALA A 73 -9.90 -4.01 1.61
N GLY A 74 -9.09 -3.71 2.62
CA GLY A 74 -7.75 -4.28 2.77
C GLY A 74 -7.75 -5.79 2.89
N LEU A 75 -8.71 -6.35 3.65
CA LEU A 75 -8.85 -7.78 3.91
C LEU A 75 -9.47 -8.53 2.71
N THR A 76 -10.47 -8.00 2.04
CA THR A 76 -11.22 -8.76 1.02
C THR A 76 -10.73 -8.51 -0.40
N VAL A 77 -10.08 -7.37 -0.66
CA VAL A 77 -9.65 -6.97 -2.00
C VAL A 77 -8.13 -6.81 -2.08
N ALA A 78 -7.55 -5.90 -1.29
CA ALA A 78 -6.13 -5.56 -1.42
C ALA A 78 -5.21 -6.72 -1.01
N GLY A 79 -5.60 -7.47 0.02
CA GLY A 79 -4.90 -8.66 0.50
C GLY A 79 -4.78 -9.75 -0.56
N PRO A 80 -5.90 -10.28 -1.08
CA PRO A 80 -5.88 -11.30 -2.13
C PRO A 80 -5.18 -10.85 -3.42
N ILE A 81 -5.48 -9.64 -3.91
CA ILE A 81 -4.82 -9.10 -5.12
C ILE A 81 -3.32 -8.94 -4.90
N GLY A 82 -2.92 -8.36 -3.77
CA GLY A 82 -1.51 -8.19 -3.42
C GLY A 82 -0.77 -9.52 -3.27
N TYR A 83 -1.41 -10.55 -2.72
CA TYR A 83 -0.82 -11.89 -2.65
C TYR A 83 -0.57 -12.48 -4.04
N LEU A 84 -1.58 -12.44 -4.93
CA LEU A 84 -1.43 -12.92 -6.29
C LEU A 84 -0.35 -12.16 -7.05
N PHE A 85 -0.25 -10.84 -6.83
CA PHE A 85 0.78 -10.02 -7.43
C PHE A 85 2.19 -10.38 -6.95
N ILE A 86 2.36 -10.69 -5.65
CA ILE A 86 3.63 -11.19 -5.12
C ILE A 86 3.99 -12.53 -5.76
N VAL A 87 3.06 -13.48 -5.85
CA VAL A 87 3.31 -14.79 -6.49
C VAL A 87 3.72 -14.61 -7.96
N TRP A 88 3.07 -13.70 -8.67
CA TRP A 88 3.44 -13.34 -10.04
C TRP A 88 4.84 -12.73 -10.11
N MET A 89 5.16 -11.78 -9.22
CA MET A 89 6.48 -11.13 -9.19
C MET A 89 7.61 -12.13 -8.89
N GLU A 90 7.40 -13.07 -7.97
CA GLU A 90 8.37 -14.13 -7.68
C GLU A 90 8.66 -15.02 -8.89
N SER A 91 7.66 -15.21 -9.76
CA SER A 91 7.80 -16.04 -10.96
C SER A 91 8.38 -15.30 -12.17
N ASN A 92 8.23 -13.97 -12.23
CA ASN A 92 8.51 -13.19 -13.44
C ASN A 92 9.63 -12.15 -13.30
N ILE A 93 9.92 -11.66 -12.08
CA ILE A 93 10.89 -10.59 -11.86
C ILE A 93 12.20 -11.17 -11.36
N LEU A 94 13.18 -11.24 -12.27
CA LEU A 94 14.55 -11.72 -12.01
C LEU A 94 14.57 -13.03 -11.19
N PRO A 95 13.87 -14.10 -11.64
CA PRO A 95 13.66 -15.30 -10.84
C PRO A 95 14.98 -16.03 -10.52
N THR A 96 15.98 -15.96 -11.40
CA THR A 96 17.31 -16.56 -11.19
C THR A 96 18.22 -15.73 -10.28
N ALA A 97 17.82 -14.49 -9.95
CA ALA A 97 18.57 -13.56 -9.11
C ALA A 97 17.64 -12.87 -8.09
N ALA A 98 16.72 -13.62 -7.49
CA ALA A 98 15.64 -13.10 -6.65
C ALA A 98 16.14 -12.30 -5.42
N ALA A 99 17.32 -12.64 -4.90
CA ALA A 99 17.97 -11.94 -3.77
C ALA A 99 18.88 -10.77 -4.20
N SER A 100 18.99 -10.50 -5.51
CA SER A 100 19.76 -9.35 -5.98
C SER A 100 19.12 -8.04 -5.51
N ARG A 101 19.95 -7.03 -5.24
CA ARG A 101 19.47 -5.69 -4.86
C ARG A 101 18.49 -5.13 -5.89
N LEU A 102 18.76 -5.37 -7.17
CA LEU A 102 17.88 -4.95 -8.26
C LEU A 102 16.51 -5.64 -8.16
N ALA A 103 16.47 -6.97 -8.01
CA ALA A 103 15.21 -7.71 -7.88
C ALA A 103 14.38 -7.22 -6.68
N ILE A 104 15.02 -7.04 -5.51
CA ILE A 104 14.34 -6.56 -4.31
C ILE A 104 13.80 -5.15 -4.51
N THR A 105 14.61 -4.21 -5.00
CA THR A 105 14.18 -2.83 -5.24
C THR A 105 13.03 -2.78 -6.24
N THR A 106 13.13 -3.50 -7.37
CA THR A 106 12.06 -3.55 -8.38
C THR A 106 10.76 -4.09 -7.79
N LYS A 107 10.81 -5.21 -7.06
CA LYS A 107 9.61 -5.81 -6.44
C LYS A 107 8.97 -4.87 -5.42
N VAL A 108 9.78 -4.22 -4.57
CA VAL A 108 9.29 -3.24 -3.59
C VAL A 108 8.66 -2.04 -4.30
N THR A 109 9.30 -1.47 -5.32
CA THR A 109 8.72 -0.34 -6.07
C THR A 109 7.39 -0.71 -6.71
N LEU A 110 7.29 -1.89 -7.33
CA LEU A 110 6.04 -2.37 -7.91
C LEU A 110 4.95 -2.57 -6.85
N ASP A 111 5.28 -3.16 -5.70
CA ASP A 111 4.35 -3.34 -4.59
C ASP A 111 3.83 -2.00 -4.05
N GLN A 112 4.70 -0.98 -3.91
CA GLN A 112 4.29 0.36 -3.49
C GLN A 112 3.37 1.06 -4.50
N VAL A 113 3.64 0.91 -5.80
CA VAL A 113 2.77 1.49 -6.85
C VAL A 113 1.39 0.84 -6.82
N LEU A 114 1.33 -0.49 -6.78
CA LEU A 114 0.06 -1.21 -6.70
C LEU A 114 -0.69 -0.87 -5.40
N GLY A 115 0.03 -0.85 -4.27
CA GLY A 115 -0.52 -0.48 -2.96
C GLY A 115 -1.14 0.91 -2.96
N CYS A 116 -0.44 1.90 -3.52
CA CYS A 116 -0.96 3.26 -3.70
C CYS A 116 -2.25 3.28 -4.53
N ILE A 117 -2.29 2.58 -5.66
CA ILE A 117 -3.50 2.53 -6.51
C ILE A 117 -4.67 1.92 -5.73
N MET A 118 -4.47 0.77 -5.09
CA MET A 118 -5.52 0.09 -4.32
C MET A 118 -6.01 0.96 -3.15
N TRP A 119 -5.09 1.62 -2.45
CA TRP A 119 -5.43 2.54 -1.37
C TRP A 119 -6.32 3.68 -1.85
N GLN A 120 -5.89 4.38 -2.90
CA GLN A 120 -6.63 5.53 -3.43
C GLN A 120 -7.99 5.12 -3.99
N SER A 121 -8.07 3.97 -4.67
CA SER A 121 -9.33 3.41 -5.15
C SER A 121 -10.29 3.08 -4.01
N ALA A 122 -9.81 2.43 -2.94
CA ALA A 122 -10.64 2.13 -1.77
C ALA A 122 -11.12 3.43 -1.09
N LEU A 123 -10.23 4.40 -0.93
CA LEU A 123 -10.57 5.68 -0.31
C LEU A 123 -11.61 6.45 -1.13
N MET A 124 -11.46 6.53 -2.46
CA MET A 124 -12.49 7.12 -3.34
C MET A 124 -13.81 6.34 -3.31
N ALA A 125 -13.76 5.03 -3.12
CA ALA A 125 -14.96 4.19 -3.08
C ALA A 125 -15.75 4.34 -1.77
N ILE A 126 -15.06 4.59 -0.65
CA ILE A 126 -15.65 4.60 0.71
C ILE A 126 -15.91 6.03 1.19
N ASN A 127 -15.02 6.99 0.91
CA ASN A 127 -15.13 8.36 1.38
C ASN A 127 -15.74 9.28 0.31
N GLU A 128 -17.00 9.66 0.50
CA GLU A 128 -17.74 10.55 -0.40
C GLU A 128 -17.07 11.92 -0.62
N PRO A 129 -16.71 12.69 0.43
CA PRO A 129 -15.97 13.94 0.24
C PRO A 129 -14.71 13.81 -0.63
N TYR A 130 -13.95 12.72 -0.43
CA TYR A 130 -12.75 12.47 -1.21
C TYR A 130 -13.06 12.15 -2.67
N ARG A 131 -14.10 11.35 -2.92
CA ARG A 131 -14.60 11.02 -4.25
C ARG A 131 -15.01 12.28 -5.03
N ASP A 132 -15.75 13.18 -4.40
CA ASP A 132 -16.24 14.41 -5.02
C ASP A 132 -15.10 15.37 -5.37
N ALA A 133 -14.10 15.47 -4.48
CA ALA A 133 -12.89 16.24 -4.75
C ALA A 133 -12.14 15.69 -5.97
N ALA A 134 -11.99 14.37 -6.07
CA ALA A 134 -11.34 13.71 -7.21
C ALA A 134 -12.10 13.95 -8.52
N VAL A 135 -13.42 13.76 -8.54
CA VAL A 135 -14.26 14.03 -9.72
C VAL A 135 -14.18 15.49 -10.15
N THR A 136 -14.19 16.41 -9.18
CA THR A 136 -14.06 17.85 -9.44
C THR A 136 -12.71 18.19 -10.08
N LEU A 137 -11.62 17.58 -9.59
CA LEU A 137 -10.29 17.73 -10.17
C LEU A 137 -10.25 17.21 -11.61
N CYS A 138 -10.78 16.02 -11.88
CA CYS A 138 -10.85 15.45 -13.24
C CYS A 138 -11.62 16.37 -14.20
N LYS A 139 -12.76 16.94 -13.75
CA LYS A 139 -13.54 17.90 -14.54
C LYS A 139 -12.74 19.17 -14.83
N LYS A 140 -11.98 19.70 -13.86
CA LYS A 140 -11.11 20.88 -14.04
C LYS A 140 -9.99 20.61 -15.04
N VAL A 141 -9.29 19.48 -14.91
CA VAL A 141 -8.23 19.08 -15.84
C VAL A 141 -8.77 18.92 -17.26
N GLY A 142 -9.91 18.24 -17.44
CA GLY A 142 -10.53 18.08 -18.75
C GLY A 142 -10.94 19.41 -19.40
N LYS A 143 -11.41 20.39 -18.61
CA LYS A 143 -11.69 21.75 -19.11
C LYS A 143 -10.42 22.49 -19.53
N ASN A 144 -9.34 22.38 -18.76
CA ASN A 144 -8.06 23.02 -19.07
C ASN A 144 -7.43 22.44 -20.34
N LEU A 145 -7.41 21.11 -20.48
CA LEU A 145 -6.93 20.45 -21.70
C LEU A 145 -7.72 20.88 -22.95
N LYS A 146 -9.05 21.01 -22.85
CA LYS A 146 -9.88 21.53 -23.95
C LYS A 146 -9.61 23.00 -24.26
N LYS A 147 -9.27 23.81 -23.26
CA LYS A 147 -8.92 25.23 -23.43
C LYS A 147 -7.56 25.39 -24.11
N ASP A 148 -6.57 24.57 -23.71
CA ASP A 148 -5.23 24.59 -24.27
C ASP A 148 -5.19 23.97 -25.68
N GLY A 149 -5.98 22.92 -25.94
CA GLY A 149 -6.16 22.37 -27.29
C GLY A 149 -6.94 23.29 -28.24
N LYS A 150 -7.62 24.32 -27.72
CA LYS A 150 -8.29 25.37 -28.50
C LYS A 150 -7.46 26.65 -28.67
N LYS A 151 -6.27 26.77 -28.05
CA LYS A 151 -5.37 27.87 -28.38
C LYS A 151 -4.84 27.62 -29.80
N PRO A 152 -5.13 28.48 -30.79
CA PRO A 152 -4.42 28.39 -32.04
C PRO A 152 -2.93 28.53 -31.73
N LEU A 153 -2.12 27.64 -32.30
CA LEU A 153 -0.67 27.81 -32.36
C LEU A 153 -0.42 29.13 -33.09
N SER A 154 -0.37 30.25 -32.36
CA SER A 154 0.07 31.52 -32.93
C SER A 154 1.55 31.34 -33.21
N ARG A 155 1.80 30.96 -34.46
CA ARG A 155 3.08 30.90 -35.13
C ARG A 155 3.87 32.15 -34.74
N LYS A 156 4.92 31.96 -33.93
CA LYS A 156 5.99 32.94 -33.79
C LYS A 156 6.72 32.95 -35.13
N GLU A 157 6.25 33.75 -36.08
CA GLU A 157 7.10 34.21 -37.19
C GLU A 157 7.74 35.51 -36.73
N LYS A 158 9.05 35.42 -36.50
CA LYS A 158 9.97 36.54 -36.43
C LYS A 158 10.29 37.00 -37.84
#